data_AF-A0A1J4ZWN2-F1
#
_entry.id   AF-A0A1J4ZWN2-F1
#
_cell.length_a   1.000
_cell.length_b   1.000
_cell.length_c   1.000
_cell.angle_alpha   90.00
_cell.angle_beta   90.00
_cell.angle_gamma   90.00
#
_symmetry.space_group_name_H-M   'P 1'
#
loop_
_entity.id
_entity.type
_entity.pdbx_description
1 polymer ?
#
loop_
_entity_poly.entity_id
_entity_poly.type
_entity_poly.pdbx_seq_one_letter_code
_entity_poly.pdbx_strand_id
1 'polypeptide(L)'
;MTLLIKGAGFREGYVRISGPGDGILKMLEFGRLGVLRGRPYEGDTGNREAVFDIIAGICRLEVAGGQAFDQVGGRSNPFSAGPTLICLPPGTRYRYAELPLPQAECVPARSSPMSC
;
A
#
# COMPACT_ATOMS: atom_id res chain seq x y z
N MET A 1 16.01 14.88 -23.64
CA MET A 1 15.37 13.77 -22.91
C MET A 1 14.81 14.34 -21.62
N THR A 2 13.50 14.25 -21.40
CA THR A 2 12.84 14.85 -20.23
C THR A 2 12.72 13.80 -19.13
N LEU A 3 13.41 14.04 -18.00
CA LEU A 3 13.38 13.14 -16.83
C LEU A 3 12.27 13.50 -15.84
N LEU A 4 11.73 14.71 -15.93
CA LEU A 4 10.66 15.17 -15.06
C LEU A 4 9.32 14.65 -15.59
N ILE A 5 8.72 13.72 -14.83
CA ILE A 5 7.34 13.28 -15.06
C ILE A 5 6.50 13.80 -13.89
N LYS A 6 5.58 14.72 -14.19
CA LYS A 6 4.68 15.28 -13.18
C LYS A 6 3.59 14.26 -12.89
N GLY A 7 3.51 13.80 -11.64
CA GLY A 7 2.43 12.93 -11.21
C GLY A 7 1.07 13.59 -11.40
N ALA A 8 0.08 12.80 -11.80
CA ALA A 8 -1.31 13.22 -11.68
C ALA A 8 -1.67 13.37 -10.19
N GLY A 9 -2.63 14.24 -9.88
CA GLY A 9 -3.22 14.32 -8.54
C GLY A 9 -3.85 12.99 -8.12
N PHE A 10 -4.46 12.95 -6.93
CA PHE A 10 -5.12 11.71 -6.47
C PHE A 10 -6.17 11.25 -7.49
N ARG A 11 -6.12 9.95 -7.81
CA ARG A 11 -7.12 9.24 -8.59
C ARG A 11 -7.35 7.89 -7.93
N GLU A 12 -8.59 7.43 -7.98
CA GLU A 12 -8.97 6.08 -7.55
C GLU A 12 -8.36 5.03 -8.50
N GLY A 13 -7.97 3.89 -7.96
CA GLY A 13 -7.30 2.81 -8.69
C GLY A 13 -5.81 3.05 -8.90
N TYR A 14 -5.19 2.19 -9.71
CA TYR A 14 -3.78 2.29 -10.05
C TYR A 14 -3.55 3.29 -11.18
N VAL A 15 -2.64 4.23 -10.96
CA VAL A 15 -2.17 5.18 -11.95
C VAL A 15 -0.68 5.03 -12.11
N ARG A 16 -0.28 4.55 -13.30
CA ARG A 16 1.12 4.51 -13.73
C ARG A 16 1.68 5.94 -13.82
N ILE A 17 2.80 6.17 -13.15
CA ILE A 17 3.53 7.45 -13.18
C ILE A 17 4.67 7.36 -14.19
N SER A 18 5.43 6.27 -14.18
CA SER A 18 6.56 6.06 -15.09
C SER A 18 6.83 4.57 -15.26
N GLY A 19 7.38 4.16 -16.39
CA GLY A 19 7.73 2.75 -16.62
C GLY A 19 8.56 2.52 -17.86
N PRO A 20 8.69 1.27 -18.32
CA PRO A 20 9.38 0.97 -19.57
C PRO A 20 8.79 1.76 -20.73
N GLY A 21 9.64 2.50 -21.45
CA GLY A 21 9.23 3.44 -22.50
C GLY A 21 9.25 4.91 -22.06
N ASP A 22 9.32 5.19 -20.75
CA ASP A 22 9.52 6.54 -20.21
C ASP A 22 10.98 6.75 -19.80
N GLY A 23 11.67 7.66 -20.51
CA GLY A 23 13.05 8.03 -20.19
C GLY A 23 14.00 6.83 -20.28
N ILE A 24 14.71 6.54 -19.19
CA ILE A 24 15.75 5.49 -19.13
C ILE A 24 15.28 4.17 -18.50
N LEU A 25 14.02 4.08 -18.06
CA LEU A 25 13.52 2.89 -17.38
C LEU A 25 13.33 1.73 -18.37
N LYS A 26 13.91 0.58 -18.03
CA LYS A 26 13.80 -0.65 -18.85
C LYS A 26 12.97 -1.75 -18.17
N MET A 27 13.04 -1.82 -16.85
CA MET A 27 12.46 -2.92 -16.06
C MET A 27 11.51 -2.46 -14.97
N LEU A 28 11.68 -1.25 -14.46
CA LEU A 28 10.88 -0.73 -13.36
C LEU A 28 9.68 0.04 -13.89
N GLU A 29 8.53 -0.23 -13.28
CA GLU A 29 7.34 0.61 -13.36
C GLU A 29 7.06 1.17 -11.97
N PHE A 30 6.66 2.43 -11.94
CA PHE A 30 6.25 3.12 -10.74
C PHE A 30 4.87 3.74 -10.96
N GLY A 31 4.00 3.57 -9.98
CA GLY A 31 2.65 4.12 -10.00
C GLY A 31 2.12 4.33 -8.60
N ARG A 32 0.92 4.91 -8.54
CA ARG A 32 0.22 5.16 -7.29
C ARG A 32 -1.10 4.42 -7.30
N LEU A 33 -1.40 3.73 -6.21
CA LEU A 33 -2.69 3.08 -5.99
C LEU A 33 -3.53 3.90 -5.01
N GLY A 34 -4.71 4.34 -5.45
CA GLY A 34 -5.71 4.98 -4.58
C GLY A 34 -6.86 4.02 -4.28
N VAL A 35 -7.05 3.67 -3.02
CA VAL A 35 -8.18 2.83 -2.56
C VAL A 35 -9.13 3.69 -1.75
N LEU A 36 -10.43 3.62 -2.07
CA LEU A 36 -11.46 4.40 -1.39
C LEU A 36 -12.30 3.50 -0.48
N ARG A 37 -12.84 4.10 0.58
CA ARG A 37 -13.71 3.41 1.53
C ARG A 37 -14.92 2.80 0.82
N GLY A 38 -15.19 1.53 1.11
CA GLY A 38 -16.26 0.76 0.47
C GLY A 38 -16.02 0.42 -1.00
N ARG A 39 -14.88 0.83 -1.58
CA ARG A 39 -14.50 0.60 -2.98
C ARG A 39 -13.12 -0.07 -3.04
N PRO A 40 -13.08 -1.38 -2.76
CA PRO A 40 -11.84 -2.14 -2.78
C PRO A 40 -11.27 -2.20 -4.20
N TYR A 41 -9.95 -2.27 -4.27
CA TYR A 41 -9.21 -2.42 -5.52
C TYR A 41 -8.74 -3.87 -5.66
N GLU A 42 -8.91 -4.44 -6.85
CA GLU A 42 -8.37 -5.75 -7.21
C GLU A 42 -7.29 -5.60 -8.29
N GLY A 43 -6.25 -6.41 -8.19
CA GLY A 43 -5.15 -6.43 -9.14
C GLY A 43 -4.46 -7.78 -9.24
N ASP A 44 -3.53 -7.87 -10.18
CA ASP A 44 -2.66 -9.02 -10.41
C ASP A 44 -1.25 -8.53 -10.73
N THR A 45 -0.23 -9.22 -10.22
CA THR A 45 1.16 -8.86 -10.47
C THR A 45 1.67 -9.35 -11.85
N GLY A 46 0.90 -10.19 -12.53
CA GLY A 46 1.24 -10.74 -13.84
C GLY A 46 2.61 -11.42 -13.81
N ASN A 47 3.47 -11.10 -14.78
CA ASN A 47 4.82 -11.70 -14.86
C ASN A 47 5.89 -10.92 -14.08
N ARG A 48 5.50 -9.96 -13.22
CA ARG A 48 6.41 -9.08 -12.49
C ARG A 48 6.14 -9.18 -10.99
N GLU A 49 7.15 -8.88 -10.19
CA GLU A 49 6.92 -8.61 -8.77
C GLU A 49 6.30 -7.21 -8.59
N ALA A 50 5.59 -7.03 -7.49
CA ALA A 50 5.07 -5.72 -7.09
C ALA A 50 5.46 -5.43 -5.64
N VAL A 51 5.92 -4.20 -5.38
CA VAL A 51 6.21 -3.71 -4.03
C VAL A 51 5.29 -2.52 -3.75
N PHE A 52 4.49 -2.63 -2.70
CA PHE A 52 3.59 -1.58 -2.24
C PHE A 52 4.16 -0.90 -1.01
N ASP A 53 4.40 0.41 -1.09
CA ASP A 53 4.60 1.26 0.08
C ASP A 53 3.28 1.93 0.47
N ILE A 54 2.75 1.62 1.67
CA ILE A 54 1.54 2.25 2.16
C ILE A 54 1.86 3.65 2.66
N ILE A 55 1.59 4.66 1.82
CA ILE A 55 1.95 6.07 2.06
C ILE A 55 1.09 6.73 3.14
N ALA A 56 -0.19 6.36 3.25
CA ALA A 56 -1.09 6.84 4.27
C ALA A 56 -2.30 5.90 4.43
N GLY A 57 -2.91 5.91 5.62
CA GLY A 57 -4.13 5.16 5.93
C GLY A 57 -3.86 3.73 6.38
N ILE A 58 -4.94 2.98 6.58
CA ILE A 58 -4.92 1.58 6.99
C ILE A 58 -5.75 0.78 5.98
N CYS A 59 -5.26 -0.38 5.60
CA CYS A 59 -5.96 -1.27 4.68
C CYS A 59 -5.91 -2.72 5.13
N ARG A 60 -6.79 -3.51 4.54
CA ARG A 60 -6.73 -4.96 4.52
C ARG A 60 -6.24 -5.40 3.15
N LEU A 61 -5.24 -6.29 3.13
CA LEU A 61 -4.78 -6.95 1.92
C LEU A 61 -5.23 -8.40 1.95
N GLU A 62 -5.91 -8.83 0.90
CA GLU A 62 -6.22 -10.23 0.65
C GLU A 62 -5.43 -10.71 -0.55
N VAL A 63 -4.80 -11.88 -0.43
CA VAL A 63 -4.02 -12.51 -1.49
C VAL A 63 -4.74 -13.79 -1.91
N ALA A 64 -4.87 -13.99 -3.23
CA ALA A 64 -5.43 -15.23 -3.76
C ALA A 64 -4.62 -16.44 -3.28
N GLY A 65 -5.30 -17.45 -2.75
CA GLY A 65 -4.68 -18.53 -1.97
C GLY A 65 -5.05 -18.49 -0.48
N GLY A 66 -5.79 -17.46 -0.04
CA GLY A 66 -6.46 -17.44 1.26
C GLY A 66 -5.70 -16.68 2.36
N GLN A 67 -4.53 -16.14 2.05
CA GLN A 67 -3.78 -15.32 3.01
C GLN A 67 -4.36 -13.91 3.06
N ALA A 68 -4.58 -13.39 4.26
CA ALA A 68 -5.05 -12.03 4.49
C ALA A 68 -4.17 -11.34 5.54
N PHE A 69 -3.95 -10.06 5.34
CA PHE A 69 -3.25 -9.17 6.25
C PHE A 69 -4.18 -8.04 6.62
N ASP A 70 -4.62 -8.02 7.88
CA ASP A 70 -5.43 -6.95 8.44
C ASP A 70 -4.54 -5.81 8.96
N GLN A 71 -5.08 -4.60 8.97
CA GLN A 71 -4.45 -3.41 9.55
C GLN A 71 -3.05 -3.08 9.00
N VAL A 72 -2.85 -3.26 7.69
CA VAL A 72 -1.60 -2.89 7.01
C VAL A 72 -1.54 -1.36 6.85
N GLY A 73 -0.43 -0.76 7.28
CA GLY A 73 -0.19 0.68 7.19
C GLY A 73 -0.26 1.33 8.56
N GLY A 74 -0.96 2.47 8.66
CA GLY A 74 -1.21 3.17 9.93
C GLY A 74 -0.59 4.54 10.04
N ARG A 75 0.33 4.91 9.13
CA ARG A 75 0.84 6.28 9.10
C ARG A 75 -0.21 7.23 8.52
N SER A 76 -0.34 8.41 9.12
CA SER A 76 -1.27 9.45 8.62
C SER A 76 -0.70 10.16 7.39
N ASN A 77 0.63 10.20 7.27
CA ASN A 77 1.37 10.76 6.15
C ASN A 77 2.77 10.12 6.09
N PRO A 78 3.52 10.27 4.98
CA PRO A 78 4.82 9.61 4.83
C PRO A 78 5.90 10.04 5.83
N PHE A 79 5.70 11.15 6.55
CA PHE A 79 6.65 11.71 7.50
C PHE A 79 6.36 11.36 8.97
N SER A 80 5.22 10.72 9.25
CA SER A 80 4.80 10.48 10.64
C SER A 80 5.34 9.18 11.26
N ALA A 81 5.75 8.22 10.44
CA ALA A 81 6.26 6.91 10.89
C ALA A 81 7.03 6.20 9.78
N GLY A 82 7.71 5.10 10.14
CA GLY A 82 8.37 4.21 9.19
C GLY A 82 7.41 3.61 8.15
N PRO A 83 7.92 3.18 6.98
CA PRO A 83 7.10 2.63 5.92
C PRO A 83 6.60 1.22 6.27
N THR A 84 5.43 0.87 5.74
CA THR A 84 4.96 -0.52 5.68
C THR A 84 5.05 -0.97 4.23
N LEU A 85 5.94 -1.91 3.97
CA LEU A 85 6.17 -2.47 2.63
C LEU A 85 5.55 -3.85 2.50
N ILE A 86 4.90 -4.11 1.38
CA ILE A 86 4.43 -5.44 0.99
C ILE A 86 5.06 -5.80 -0.35
N CYS A 87 5.70 -6.95 -0.42
CA CYS A 87 6.24 -7.51 -1.66
C CYS A 87 5.37 -8.69 -2.09
N LEU A 88 4.81 -8.62 -3.29
CA LEU A 88 4.05 -9.70 -3.91
C LEU A 88 4.87 -10.29 -5.07
N PRO A 89 5.03 -11.62 -5.13
CA PRO A 89 5.73 -12.25 -6.23
C PRO A 89 4.91 -12.19 -7.53
N PRO A 90 5.51 -12.50 -8.70
CA PRO A 90 4.77 -12.72 -9.93
C PRO A 90 3.63 -13.72 -9.79
N GLY A 91 2.56 -13.52 -10.57
CA GLY A 91 1.38 -14.40 -10.63
C GLY A 91 0.45 -14.28 -9.42
N THR A 92 0.55 -13.19 -8.66
CA THR A 92 -0.22 -12.97 -7.44
C THR A 92 -1.42 -12.08 -7.72
N ARG A 93 -2.62 -12.62 -7.56
CA ARG A 93 -3.84 -11.82 -7.48
C ARG A 93 -4.06 -11.31 -6.06
N TYR A 94 -4.47 -10.06 -5.94
CA TYR A 94 -4.66 -9.42 -4.65
C TYR A 94 -5.83 -8.44 -4.65
N ARG A 95 -6.35 -8.16 -3.45
CA ARG A 95 -7.41 -7.21 -3.19
C ARG A 95 -7.07 -6.33 -2.00
N TYR A 96 -7.10 -5.02 -2.20
CA TYR A 96 -6.96 -4.02 -1.14
C TYR A 96 -8.32 -3.42 -0.79
N ALA A 97 -8.65 -3.39 0.50
CA ALA A 97 -9.79 -2.65 1.03
C ALA A 97 -9.31 -1.64 2.06
N GLU A 98 -9.79 -0.39 2.00
CA GLU A 98 -9.57 0.56 3.08
C GLU A 98 -10.30 0.05 4.34
N LEU A 99 -9.61 0.16 5.48
CA LEU A 99 -10.21 -0.08 6.78
C LEU A 99 -10.47 1.26 7.46
N PRO A 100 -11.61 1.43 8.14
CA PRO A 100 -11.80 2.59 9.00
C PRO A 100 -10.65 2.61 10.00
N LEU A 101 -10.03 3.78 10.19
CA LEU A 101 -9.16 3.96 11.34
C LEU A 101 -9.98 3.56 12.58
N PRO A 102 -9.51 2.64 13.44
CA PRO A 102 -10.10 2.51 14.75
C PRO A 102 -10.09 3.91 15.36
N GLN A 103 -11.25 4.40 15.79
CA GLN A 103 -11.29 5.62 16.60
C GLN A 103 -10.30 5.37 17.72
N ALA A 104 -9.30 6.23 17.86
CA ALA A 104 -8.22 6.06 18.81
C ALA A 104 -8.81 5.87 20.21
N GLU A 105 -8.95 4.62 20.64
CA GLU A 105 -9.18 4.31 22.02
C GLU A 105 -7.77 4.31 22.63
N CYS A 106 -7.40 5.46 23.19
CA CYS A 106 -6.28 5.55 24.12
C CYS A 106 -6.61 4.62 25.30
N VAL A 107 -6.29 3.34 25.19
CA VAL A 107 -6.19 2.47 26.37
C VAL A 107 -4.84 2.82 27.00
N PRO A 108 -4.80 3.46 28.18
CA PRO A 108 -3.55 3.68 28.86
C PRO A 108 -2.92 2.31 29.13
N ALA A 109 -1.69 2.12 28.69
CA ALA A 109 -0.88 0.96 29.04
C ALA A 109 -0.78 0.89 30.57
N ARG A 110 -1.60 0.03 31.20
CA ARG A 110 -1.37 -0.38 32.58
C ARG A 110 -0.17 -1.31 32.53
N SER A 111 1.00 -0.79 32.89
CA SER A 111 2.11 -1.64 33.30
C SER A 111 1.66 -2.42 34.55
N SER A 112 1.31 -3.69 34.40
CA SER A 112 1.30 -4.60 35.54
C SER A 112 2.74 -4.72 36.04
N PRO A 113 3.00 -4.55 37.35
CA PRO A 113 4.33 -4.80 37.89
C PRO A 113 4.64 -6.29 37.72
N MET A 114 5.83 -6.61 37.20
CA MET A 114 6.41 -7.94 37.35
C MET A 114 6.49 -8.24 38.85
N SER A 115 5.84 -9.32 39.26
CA SER A 115 6.00 -9.93 40.58
C SER A 115 6.80 -11.21 40.42
N CYS A 116 7.92 -11.26 41.17
CA CYS A 116 8.81 -12.36 41.50
C CYS A 116 9.65 -12.97 40.36
#